data_AF-A0AAU7DLQ8-F1
#
_entry.id   AF-A0AAU7DLQ8-F1
#
_cell.length_a   1.000
_cell.length_b   1.000
_cell.length_c   1.000
_cell.angle_alpha   90.00
_cell.angle_beta   90.00
_cell.angle_gamma   90.00
#
_symmetry.space_group_name_H-M   'P 1'
#
loop_
_entity.id
_entity.type
_entity.pdbx_description
1 polymer ?
#
loop_
_entity_poly.entity_id
_entity_poly.type
_entity_poly.pdbx_seq_one_letter_code
_entity_poly.pdbx_strand_id
1 'polypeptide(L)'
;MIYDDYLTTAELQRWILEIDVAWNQIDRDRSLNQPALLDQMHDSALIESYFPIYTSGLMRCMWDQLDVTSVFSVQLYESYKHFYVLNRYLNLVDYRPVSDEELVAVRQRNLGNVIADPLAELTRYMISEHFAAYFFLRASRQAMEPVLAQICAFIAKDEFRHAQFAFDLLEPRVRTGSGARDRCLNAGLNFRHIGTDVVATTPISEKNDLQAILTLDQKMHRLCGIGLSDFAKAGMHAAY
;
A
#
# COMPACT_ATOMS: atom_id res chain seq x y z
N MET A 1 -21.27 9.98 5.76
CA MET A 1 -20.63 9.99 4.41
C MET A 1 -19.40 9.09 4.48
N ILE A 2 -18.89 8.55 3.37
CA ILE A 2 -17.76 7.57 3.40
C ILE A 2 -16.61 8.05 4.29
N TYR A 3 -16.34 9.36 4.30
CA TYR A 3 -15.28 9.95 5.11
C TYR A 3 -15.57 10.06 6.62
N ASP A 4 -16.83 10.14 7.06
CA ASP A 4 -17.19 10.12 8.49
C ASP A 4 -16.95 8.72 9.09
N ASP A 5 -17.35 7.69 8.34
CA ASP A 5 -17.18 6.28 8.72
C ASP A 5 -15.69 5.87 8.67
N TYR A 6 -14.93 6.45 7.72
CA TYR A 6 -13.50 6.23 7.60
C TYR A 6 -12.76 6.65 8.86
N LEU A 7 -12.88 7.93 9.27
CA LEU A 7 -12.13 8.43 10.42
C LEU A 7 -12.50 7.67 11.69
N THR A 8 -13.79 7.41 11.90
CA THR A 8 -14.26 6.62 13.04
C THR A 8 -13.63 5.22 13.06
N THR A 9 -13.60 4.54 11.91
CA THR A 9 -13.01 3.20 11.78
C THR A 9 -11.49 3.24 12.01
N ALA A 10 -10.79 4.23 11.44
CA ALA A 10 -9.36 4.42 11.63
C ALA A 10 -9.04 4.65 13.11
N GLU A 11 -9.78 5.53 13.79
CA GLU A 11 -9.59 5.80 15.22
C GLU A 11 -9.87 4.59 16.12
N LEU A 12 -10.90 3.79 15.81
CA LEU A 12 -11.19 2.57 16.56
C LEU A 12 -10.14 1.47 16.36
N GLN A 13 -9.41 1.52 15.25
CA GLN A 13 -8.40 0.52 14.91
C GLN A 13 -6.97 1.01 15.09
N ARG A 14 -6.80 2.29 15.47
CA ARG A 14 -5.49 2.92 15.61
C ARG A 14 -4.65 2.20 16.65
N TRP A 15 -3.36 2.22 16.38
CA TRP A 15 -2.32 1.79 17.30
C TRP A 15 -1.37 2.97 17.54
N ILE A 16 -0.90 3.09 18.77
CA ILE A 16 -0.09 4.17 19.30
C ILE A 16 1.35 3.68 19.44
N LEU A 17 2.28 4.33 18.74
CA LEU A 17 3.69 3.94 18.65
C LEU A 17 4.34 3.64 20.00
N GLU A 18 4.17 4.49 21.00
CA GLU A 18 4.86 4.32 22.31
C GLU A 18 4.12 3.40 23.29
N ILE A 19 2.86 3.05 23.00
CA ILE A 19 2.02 2.27 23.92
C ILE A 19 1.86 0.84 23.41
N ASP A 20 1.57 0.67 22.13
CA ASP A 20 1.19 -0.63 21.58
C ASP A 20 2.38 -1.41 21.02
N VAL A 21 3.47 -0.74 20.61
CA VAL A 21 4.70 -1.41 20.14
C VAL A 21 5.60 -1.72 21.34
N ALA A 22 5.96 -3.00 21.49
CA ALA A 22 6.76 -3.47 22.62
C ALA A 22 8.28 -3.20 22.44
N TRP A 23 8.67 -1.93 22.28
CA TRP A 23 10.06 -1.53 21.98
C TRP A 23 11.10 -2.11 22.95
N ASN A 24 10.75 -2.26 24.24
CA ASN A 24 11.62 -2.81 25.27
C ASN A 24 11.82 -4.33 25.19
N GLN A 25 11.14 -5.01 24.26
CA GLN A 25 11.24 -6.45 24.02
C GLN A 25 12.05 -6.79 22.77
N ILE A 26 12.65 -5.80 22.09
CA ILE A 26 13.45 -6.04 20.89
C ILE A 26 14.62 -6.98 21.21
N ASP A 27 14.65 -8.11 20.53
CA ASP A 27 15.79 -9.04 20.51
C ASP A 27 16.64 -8.80 19.25
N ARG A 28 17.71 -8.02 19.42
CA ARG A 28 18.60 -7.62 18.33
C ARG A 28 19.25 -8.82 17.64
N ASP A 29 19.74 -9.80 18.40
CA ASP A 29 20.42 -10.97 17.83
C ASP A 29 19.44 -11.79 17.00
N ARG A 30 18.21 -11.97 17.48
CA ARG A 30 17.16 -12.66 16.72
C ARG A 30 16.79 -11.93 15.44
N SER A 31 16.74 -10.60 15.47
CA SER A 31 16.51 -9.77 14.28
C SER A 31 17.62 -9.95 13.24
N LEU A 32 18.88 -9.81 13.66
CA LEU A 32 20.05 -9.87 12.77
C LEU A 32 20.24 -11.25 12.12
N ASN A 33 19.60 -12.29 12.64
CA ASN A 33 19.55 -13.61 12.01
C ASN A 33 18.60 -13.69 10.80
N GLN A 34 17.86 -12.63 10.46
CA GLN A 34 16.99 -12.56 9.28
C GLN A 34 17.29 -11.35 8.36
N PRO A 35 18.53 -11.22 7.83
CA PRO A 35 18.94 -10.04 7.06
C PRO A 35 18.07 -9.79 5.81
N ALA A 36 17.63 -10.85 5.14
CA ALA A 36 16.74 -10.71 3.97
C ALA A 36 15.39 -10.06 4.32
N LEU A 37 14.84 -10.34 5.50
CA LEU A 37 13.61 -9.69 5.97
C LEU A 37 13.89 -8.23 6.33
N LEU A 38 15.03 -7.94 6.96
CA LEU A 38 15.43 -6.57 7.27
C LEU A 38 15.69 -5.73 6.01
N ASP A 39 16.22 -6.33 4.95
CA ASP A 39 16.34 -5.67 3.64
C ASP A 39 14.97 -5.30 3.08
N GLN A 40 13.98 -6.19 3.19
CA GLN A 40 12.61 -5.90 2.79
C GLN A 40 11.96 -4.83 3.67
N MET A 41 12.28 -4.78 4.98
CA MET A 41 11.79 -3.73 5.87
C MET A 41 12.38 -2.36 5.54
N HIS A 42 13.67 -2.31 5.16
CA HIS A 42 14.31 -1.11 4.65
C HIS A 42 13.62 -0.62 3.36
N ASP A 43 13.41 -1.52 2.40
CA ASP A 43 12.74 -1.19 1.15
C ASP A 43 11.30 -0.72 1.39
N SER A 44 10.59 -1.36 2.33
CA SER A 44 9.25 -0.95 2.74
C SER A 44 9.26 0.43 3.40
N ALA A 45 10.20 0.70 4.31
CA ALA A 45 10.35 2.02 4.91
C ALA A 45 10.58 3.09 3.83
N LEU A 46 11.45 2.82 2.85
CA LEU A 46 11.69 3.75 1.75
C LEU A 46 10.43 3.97 0.90
N ILE A 47 9.65 2.92 0.62
CA ILE A 47 8.36 3.01 -0.08
C ILE A 47 7.37 3.88 0.73
N GLU A 48 7.18 3.60 2.01
CA GLU A 48 6.27 4.36 2.89
C GLU A 48 6.66 5.84 2.98
N SER A 49 7.97 6.13 2.97
CA SER A 49 8.47 7.51 3.02
C SER A 49 8.08 8.37 1.80
N TYR A 50 7.71 7.72 0.69
CA TYR A 50 7.28 8.36 -0.55
C TYR A 50 5.78 8.68 -0.57
N PHE A 51 4.97 7.99 0.24
CA PHE A 51 3.52 8.18 0.28
C PHE A 51 3.07 9.62 0.55
N PRO A 52 3.73 10.43 1.40
CA PRO A 52 3.36 11.84 1.56
C PRO A 52 3.41 12.65 0.25
N ILE A 53 4.33 12.36 -0.67
CA ILE A 53 4.37 13.01 -1.99
C ILE A 53 3.29 12.44 -2.90
N TYR A 54 3.22 11.11 -2.95
CA TYR A 54 2.27 10.40 -3.80
C TYR A 54 0.81 10.80 -3.52
N THR A 55 0.40 10.69 -2.25
CA THR A 55 -0.96 11.01 -1.80
C THR A 55 -1.29 12.49 -1.99
N SER A 56 -0.33 13.40 -1.76
CA SER A 56 -0.51 14.83 -2.05
C SER A 56 -0.80 15.10 -3.53
N GLY A 57 -0.12 14.38 -4.44
CA GLY A 57 -0.39 14.44 -5.87
C GLY A 57 -1.81 13.99 -6.22
N LEU A 58 -2.25 12.86 -5.64
CA LEU A 58 -3.59 12.33 -5.86
C LEU A 58 -4.68 13.24 -5.27
N MET A 59 -4.48 13.77 -4.06
CA MET A 59 -5.38 14.75 -3.44
C MET A 59 -5.48 16.03 -4.27
N ARG A 60 -4.38 16.52 -4.85
CA ARG A 60 -4.40 17.67 -5.77
C ARG A 60 -5.15 17.35 -7.06
N CYS A 61 -4.97 16.15 -7.60
CA CYS A 61 -5.64 15.70 -8.81
C CYS A 61 -7.17 15.57 -8.62
N MET A 62 -7.59 15.19 -7.41
CA MET A 62 -8.99 14.95 -7.03
C MET A 62 -9.48 15.94 -5.97
N TRP A 63 -9.05 17.21 -6.06
CA TRP A 63 -9.26 18.22 -5.01
C TRP A 63 -10.75 18.54 -4.75
N ASP A 64 -11.60 18.36 -5.75
CA ASP A 64 -13.06 18.58 -5.67
C ASP A 64 -13.81 17.34 -5.13
N GLN A 65 -13.10 16.25 -4.88
CA GLN A 65 -13.63 15.00 -4.34
C GLN A 65 -13.41 14.96 -2.83
N LEU A 66 -14.42 15.40 -2.07
CA LEU A 66 -14.35 15.54 -0.61
C LEU A 66 -14.07 14.21 0.10
N ASP A 67 -14.65 13.11 -0.39
CA ASP A 67 -14.41 11.77 0.15
C ASP A 67 -12.95 11.33 -0.02
N VAL A 68 -12.39 11.51 -1.21
CA VAL A 68 -11.00 11.17 -1.52
C VAL A 68 -10.04 11.98 -0.64
N THR A 69 -10.18 13.31 -0.64
CA THR A 69 -9.27 14.18 0.11
C THR A 69 -9.33 13.95 1.62
N SER A 70 -10.52 13.66 2.17
CA SER A 70 -10.67 13.33 3.59
C SER A 70 -10.01 11.99 3.94
N VAL A 71 -10.25 10.95 3.14
CA VAL A 71 -9.68 9.61 3.33
C VAL A 71 -8.15 9.63 3.23
N PHE A 72 -7.60 10.29 2.21
CA PHE A 72 -6.15 10.36 2.02
C PHE A 72 -5.44 11.24 3.05
N SER A 73 -6.13 12.19 3.69
CA SER A 73 -5.55 12.95 4.80
C SER A 73 -5.20 12.07 6.00
N VAL A 74 -6.03 11.06 6.28
CA VAL A 74 -5.76 10.08 7.35
C VAL A 74 -4.68 9.09 6.89
N GLN A 75 -4.79 8.55 5.68
CA GLN A 75 -3.79 7.60 5.17
C GLN A 75 -2.39 8.21 5.07
N LEU A 76 -2.28 9.51 4.73
CA LEU A 76 -0.99 10.21 4.75
C LEU A 76 -0.32 10.13 6.13
N TYR A 77 -1.09 10.33 7.21
CA TYR A 77 -0.59 10.18 8.57
C TYR A 77 -0.19 8.73 8.87
N GLU A 78 -1.02 7.76 8.45
CA GLU A 78 -0.78 6.34 8.70
C GLU A 78 0.45 5.81 7.96
N SER A 79 0.64 6.15 6.68
CA SER A 79 1.85 5.81 5.92
C SER A 79 3.10 6.44 6.53
N TYR A 80 3.01 7.69 7.03
CA TYR A 80 4.16 8.28 7.75
C TYR A 80 4.48 7.50 9.04
N LYS A 81 3.45 7.07 9.78
CA LYS A 81 3.62 6.20 10.96
C LYS A 81 4.26 4.85 10.58
N HIS A 82 3.93 4.28 9.42
CA HIS A 82 4.56 3.06 8.89
C HIS A 82 6.05 3.27 8.56
N PHE A 83 6.39 4.34 7.84
CA PHE A 83 7.79 4.70 7.61
C PHE A 83 8.55 4.85 8.94
N TYR A 84 7.99 5.62 9.87
CA TYR A 84 8.63 5.91 11.14
C TYR A 84 8.89 4.64 11.97
N VAL A 85 7.88 3.77 12.10
CA VAL A 85 8.01 2.55 12.92
C VAL A 85 9.04 1.59 12.34
N LEU A 86 9.07 1.43 11.00
CA LEU A 86 10.03 0.57 10.32
C LEU A 86 11.45 1.14 10.45
N ASN A 87 11.63 2.43 10.20
CA ASN A 87 12.95 3.04 10.26
C ASN A 87 13.50 3.09 11.69
N ARG A 88 12.64 3.32 12.69
CA ARG A 88 13.01 3.25 14.11
C ARG A 88 13.41 1.84 14.51
N TYR A 89 12.67 0.82 14.07
CA TYR A 89 13.05 -0.57 14.32
C TYR A 89 14.45 -0.87 13.74
N LEU A 90 14.68 -0.54 12.47
CA LEU A 90 15.98 -0.71 11.80
C LEU A 90 17.11 0.02 12.51
N ASN A 91 16.86 1.22 13.04
CA ASN A 91 17.82 1.96 13.84
C ASN A 91 18.14 1.27 15.17
N LEU A 92 17.13 0.76 15.89
CA LEU A 92 17.30 0.10 17.19
C LEU A 92 18.04 -1.24 17.09
N VAL A 93 17.84 -1.98 16.00
CA VAL A 93 18.62 -3.20 15.72
C VAL A 93 19.94 -2.91 15.00
N ASP A 94 20.18 -1.63 14.66
CA ASP A 94 21.34 -1.11 13.95
C ASP A 94 21.65 -1.93 12.69
N TYR A 95 20.65 -1.95 11.81
CA TYR A 95 20.68 -2.58 10.50
C TYR A 95 20.12 -1.60 9.46
N ARG A 96 21.01 -0.93 8.73
CA ARG A 96 20.71 -0.05 7.58
C ARG A 96 19.38 0.72 7.72
N PRO A 97 19.24 1.65 8.68
CA PRO A 97 18.10 2.57 8.67
C PRO A 97 18.17 3.45 7.41
N VAL A 98 17.00 3.84 6.89
CA VAL A 98 16.88 4.74 5.75
C VAL A 98 17.45 6.12 6.11
N SER A 99 18.35 6.61 5.26
CA SER A 99 19.00 7.92 5.40
C SER A 99 18.20 9.07 4.78
N ASP A 100 18.43 10.29 5.23
CA ASP A 100 17.82 11.49 4.66
C ASP A 100 18.21 11.68 3.17
N GLU A 101 19.42 11.29 2.79
CA GLU A 101 19.89 11.31 1.41
C GLU A 101 19.05 10.39 0.51
N GLU A 102 18.74 9.17 0.97
CA GLU A 102 17.87 8.24 0.25
C GLU A 102 16.45 8.78 0.11
N LEU A 103 15.91 9.38 1.18
CA LEU A 103 14.61 10.03 1.15
C LEU A 103 14.57 11.13 0.08
N VAL A 104 15.56 12.03 0.09
CA VAL A 104 15.63 13.12 -0.90
C VAL A 104 15.78 12.59 -2.32
N ALA A 105 16.63 11.58 -2.53
CA ALA A 105 16.85 10.99 -3.86
C ALA A 105 15.57 10.38 -4.45
N VAL A 106 14.80 9.64 -3.66
CA VAL A 106 13.50 9.08 -4.09
C VAL A 106 12.52 10.19 -4.46
N ARG A 107 12.44 11.24 -3.63
CA ARG A 107 11.54 12.38 -3.86
C ARG A 107 11.91 13.15 -5.12
N GLN A 108 13.20 13.41 -5.35
CA GLN A 108 13.70 14.12 -6.52
C GLN A 108 13.39 13.37 -7.82
N ARG A 109 13.61 12.05 -7.85
CA ARG A 109 13.32 11.22 -9.03
C ARG A 109 11.84 11.24 -9.44
N ASN A 110 10.94 11.51 -8.50
CA ASN A 110 9.50 11.44 -8.70
C ASN A 110 8.80 12.82 -8.73
N LEU A 111 9.55 13.93 -8.61
CA LEU A 111 9.00 15.28 -8.48
C LEU A 111 8.14 15.71 -9.70
N GLY A 112 8.48 15.19 -10.88
CA GLY A 112 7.80 15.50 -12.14
C GLY A 112 6.59 14.60 -12.46
N ASN A 113 6.23 13.66 -11.58
CA ASN A 113 5.15 12.72 -11.86
C ASN A 113 3.79 13.45 -11.93
N VAL A 114 3.03 13.16 -12.98
CA VAL A 114 1.70 13.72 -13.20
C VAL A 114 0.68 12.60 -13.30
N ILE A 115 -0.40 12.72 -12.53
CA ILE A 115 -1.53 11.81 -12.59
C ILE A 115 -2.42 12.23 -13.75
N ALA A 116 -2.31 11.51 -14.88
CA ALA A 116 -3.12 11.76 -16.07
C ALA A 116 -4.54 11.19 -15.96
N ASP A 117 -4.68 10.05 -15.28
CA ASP A 117 -5.94 9.36 -15.07
C ASP A 117 -6.13 9.10 -13.56
N PRO A 118 -6.93 9.94 -12.86
CA PRO A 118 -7.14 9.78 -11.41
C PRO A 118 -7.81 8.46 -11.03
N LEU A 119 -8.64 7.90 -11.91
CA LEU A 119 -9.38 6.66 -11.62
C LEU A 119 -8.46 5.44 -11.77
N ALA A 120 -7.65 5.41 -12.82
CA ALA A 120 -6.62 4.40 -13.01
C ALA A 120 -5.58 4.47 -11.88
N GLU A 121 -5.21 5.68 -11.44
CA GLU A 121 -4.26 5.87 -10.35
C GLU A 121 -4.84 5.41 -9.00
N LEU A 122 -6.10 5.74 -8.70
CA LEU A 122 -6.78 5.22 -7.51
C LEU A 122 -6.94 3.69 -7.55
N THR A 123 -7.10 3.10 -8.75
CA THR A 123 -7.07 1.64 -8.92
C THR A 123 -5.67 1.08 -8.64
N ARG A 124 -4.61 1.72 -9.15
CA ARG A 124 -3.21 1.34 -8.88
C ARG A 124 -2.90 1.41 -7.38
N TYR A 125 -3.43 2.43 -6.70
CA TYR A 125 -3.37 2.55 -5.25
C TYR A 125 -4.02 1.35 -4.55
N MET A 126 -5.32 1.11 -4.81
CA MET A 126 -6.06 -0.01 -4.22
C MET A 126 -5.32 -1.35 -4.36
N ILE A 127 -4.78 -1.62 -5.55
CA ILE A 127 -4.05 -2.87 -5.82
C ILE A 127 -2.71 -2.91 -5.08
N SER A 128 -2.01 -1.78 -4.98
CA SER A 128 -0.75 -1.68 -4.24
C SER A 128 -0.95 -1.98 -2.74
N GLU A 129 -1.90 -1.29 -2.09
CA GLU A 129 -2.23 -1.54 -0.68
C GLU A 129 -2.68 -2.98 -0.46
N HIS A 130 -3.44 -3.56 -1.40
CA HIS A 130 -3.87 -4.96 -1.30
C HIS A 130 -2.68 -5.91 -1.24
N PHE A 131 -1.70 -5.76 -2.13
CA PHE A 131 -0.52 -6.61 -2.07
C PHE A 131 0.40 -6.28 -0.88
N ALA A 132 0.51 -5.00 -0.49
CA ALA A 132 1.24 -4.60 0.71
C ALA A 132 0.68 -5.28 1.97
N ALA A 133 -0.64 -5.35 2.11
CA ALA A 133 -1.30 -6.05 3.20
C ALA A 133 -0.89 -7.51 3.31
N TYR A 134 -0.87 -8.24 2.19
CA TYR A 134 -0.44 -9.64 2.16
C TYR A 134 1.05 -9.80 2.41
N PHE A 135 1.88 -8.89 1.90
CA PHE A 135 3.30 -8.87 2.19
C PHE A 135 3.56 -8.73 3.69
N PHE A 136 2.99 -7.71 4.34
CA PHE A 136 3.16 -7.49 5.78
C PHE A 136 2.53 -8.60 6.63
N LEU A 137 1.41 -9.19 6.18
CA LEU A 137 0.83 -10.36 6.83
C LEU A 137 1.79 -11.56 6.78
N ARG A 138 2.47 -11.81 5.66
CA ARG A 138 3.49 -12.86 5.58
C ARG A 138 4.71 -12.52 6.44
N ALA A 139 5.21 -11.28 6.35
CA ALA A 139 6.34 -10.82 7.15
C ALA A 139 6.07 -11.00 8.65
N SER A 140 4.85 -10.69 9.12
CA SER A 140 4.45 -10.89 10.52
C SER A 140 4.52 -12.36 10.98
N ARG A 141 4.29 -13.31 10.07
CA ARG A 141 4.34 -14.76 10.34
C ARG A 141 5.75 -15.33 10.22
N GLN A 142 6.59 -14.72 9.39
CA GLN A 142 7.96 -15.17 9.12
C GLN A 142 8.99 -14.54 10.06
N ALA A 143 8.70 -13.36 10.61
CA ALA A 143 9.54 -12.70 11.59
C ALA A 143 9.70 -13.58 12.83
N MET A 144 10.95 -13.94 13.12
CA MET A 144 11.33 -14.61 14.35
C MET A 144 11.31 -13.60 15.50
N GLU A 145 11.83 -12.39 15.29
CA GLU A 145 11.82 -11.34 16.30
C GLU A 145 10.38 -10.86 16.59
N PRO A 146 9.90 -10.94 17.85
CA PRO A 146 8.49 -10.73 18.18
C PRO A 146 8.00 -9.29 17.97
N VAL A 147 8.85 -8.28 18.16
CA VAL A 147 8.47 -6.87 17.96
C VAL A 147 8.32 -6.57 16.47
N LEU A 148 9.19 -7.09 15.60
CA LEU A 148 9.06 -7.00 14.16
C LEU A 148 7.79 -7.71 13.67
N ALA A 149 7.52 -8.90 14.19
CA ALA A 149 6.29 -9.62 13.90
C ALA A 149 5.04 -8.78 14.23
N GLN A 150 5.06 -8.12 15.39
CA GLN A 150 4.00 -7.22 15.84
C GLN A 150 3.85 -6.00 14.92
N ILE A 151 4.96 -5.32 14.60
CA ILE A 151 4.96 -4.14 13.71
C ILE A 151 4.37 -4.51 12.34
N CYS A 152 4.84 -5.60 11.73
CA CYS A 152 4.30 -6.07 10.46
C CYS A 152 2.81 -6.41 10.54
N ALA A 153 2.34 -6.98 11.66
CA ALA A 153 0.91 -7.27 11.85
C ALA A 153 0.06 -5.98 11.94
N PHE A 154 0.56 -4.93 12.60
CA PHE A 154 -0.12 -3.63 12.64
C PHE A 154 -0.21 -3.00 11.27
N ILE A 155 0.89 -2.97 10.52
CA ILE A 155 0.90 -2.41 9.16
C ILE A 155 -0.03 -3.22 8.25
N ALA A 156 0.02 -4.55 8.28
CA ALA A 156 -0.87 -5.39 7.48
C ALA A 156 -2.36 -5.06 7.69
N LYS A 157 -2.77 -4.79 8.93
CA LYS A 157 -4.15 -4.42 9.26
C LYS A 157 -4.54 -3.07 8.66
N ASP A 158 -3.64 -2.08 8.75
CA ASP A 158 -3.83 -0.77 8.12
C ASP A 158 -3.94 -0.91 6.59
N GLU A 159 -3.04 -1.66 5.96
CA GLU A 159 -3.03 -1.89 4.51
C GLU A 159 -4.30 -2.59 3.98
N PHE A 160 -4.84 -3.58 4.71
CA PHE A 160 -6.13 -4.18 4.35
C PHE A 160 -7.26 -3.15 4.36
N ARG A 161 -7.21 -2.22 5.32
CA ARG A 161 -8.20 -1.16 5.45
C ARG A 161 -8.00 -0.10 4.37
N HIS A 162 -6.78 0.30 4.05
CA HIS A 162 -6.46 1.18 2.93
C HIS A 162 -7.00 0.63 1.59
N ALA A 163 -6.73 -0.64 1.31
CA ALA A 163 -7.22 -1.34 0.12
C ALA A 163 -8.75 -1.46 0.08
N GLN A 164 -9.43 -1.53 1.24
CA GLN A 164 -10.88 -1.53 1.29
C GLN A 164 -11.46 -0.14 1.04
N PHE A 165 -10.89 0.89 1.65
CA PHE A 165 -11.38 2.26 1.43
C PHE A 165 -11.11 2.77 0.03
N ALA A 166 -10.00 2.40 -0.59
CA ALA A 166 -9.77 2.68 -2.01
C ALA A 166 -10.84 2.01 -2.89
N PHE A 167 -11.27 0.78 -2.57
CA PHE A 167 -12.41 0.13 -3.23
C PHE A 167 -13.70 0.94 -3.03
N ASP A 168 -14.00 1.37 -1.80
CA ASP A 168 -15.23 2.11 -1.47
C ASP A 168 -15.26 3.49 -2.18
N LEU A 169 -14.10 4.11 -2.42
CA LEU A 169 -13.97 5.31 -3.23
C LEU A 169 -14.16 5.02 -4.73
N LEU A 170 -13.66 3.88 -5.22
CA LEU A 170 -13.79 3.49 -6.63
C LEU A 170 -15.21 3.09 -7.00
N GLU A 171 -15.92 2.36 -6.14
CA GLU A 171 -17.24 1.78 -6.42
C GLU A 171 -18.28 2.79 -6.96
N PRO A 172 -18.56 3.93 -6.30
CA PRO A 172 -19.53 4.90 -6.83
C PRO A 172 -19.07 5.48 -8.18
N ARG A 173 -17.76 5.67 -8.37
CA ARG A 173 -17.16 6.23 -9.59
C ARG A 173 -17.25 5.25 -10.76
N VAL A 174 -17.06 3.96 -10.50
CA VAL A 174 -17.21 2.90 -11.50
C VAL A 174 -18.67 2.71 -11.89
N ARG A 175 -19.59 2.81 -10.92
CA ARG A 175 -21.03 2.64 -11.15
C ARG A 175 -21.62 3.74 -12.03
N THR A 176 -21.18 4.99 -11.89
CA THR A 176 -21.78 6.14 -12.61
C THR A 176 -20.93 6.66 -13.76
N GLY A 177 -19.64 6.32 -13.82
CA GLY A 177 -18.70 6.85 -14.79
C GLY A 177 -18.72 6.09 -16.12
N SER A 178 -18.96 6.80 -17.23
CA SER A 178 -18.79 6.23 -18.57
C SER A 178 -17.34 5.76 -18.78
N GLY A 179 -17.15 4.51 -19.19
CA GLY A 179 -15.82 3.90 -19.40
C GLY A 179 -15.00 3.67 -18.13
N ALA A 180 -15.55 3.93 -16.94
CA ALA A 180 -14.81 3.81 -15.67
C ALA A 180 -14.38 2.36 -15.38
N ARG A 181 -15.26 1.40 -15.68
CA ARG A 181 -14.98 -0.04 -15.59
C ARG A 181 -13.74 -0.43 -16.39
N ASP A 182 -13.70 -0.07 -17.68
CA ASP A 182 -12.60 -0.45 -18.57
C ASP A 182 -11.30 0.21 -18.14
N ARG A 183 -11.34 1.45 -17.65
CA ARG A 183 -10.15 2.14 -17.09
C ARG A 183 -9.59 1.40 -15.88
N CYS A 184 -10.44 0.97 -14.95
CA CYS A 184 -10.02 0.20 -13.77
C CYS A 184 -9.44 -1.17 -14.16
N LEU A 185 -10.11 -1.88 -15.07
CA LEU A 185 -9.64 -3.18 -15.55
C LEU A 185 -8.30 -3.07 -16.31
N ASN A 186 -8.15 -2.07 -17.17
CA ASN A 186 -6.89 -1.80 -17.87
C ASN A 186 -5.78 -1.40 -16.89
N ALA A 187 -6.08 -0.61 -15.86
CA ALA A 187 -5.12 -0.27 -14.81
C ALA A 187 -4.68 -1.52 -14.03
N GLY A 188 -5.61 -2.45 -13.76
CA GLY A 188 -5.30 -3.73 -13.11
C GLY A 188 -4.51 -4.70 -13.98
N LEU A 189 -4.78 -4.78 -15.29
CA LEU A 189 -3.99 -5.61 -16.22
C LEU A 189 -2.57 -5.07 -16.41
N ASN A 190 -2.44 -3.75 -16.53
CA ASN A 190 -1.15 -3.08 -16.70
C ASN A 190 -0.56 -2.66 -15.35
N PHE A 191 -0.94 -3.36 -14.27
CA PHE A 191 -0.60 -2.96 -12.91
C PHE A 191 0.91 -2.92 -12.70
N ARG A 192 1.37 -1.79 -12.16
CA ARG A 192 2.71 -1.58 -11.64
C ARG A 192 2.60 -1.00 -10.23
N HIS A 193 3.09 -1.74 -9.24
CA HIS A 193 3.02 -1.38 -7.83
C HIS A 193 3.67 -0.01 -7.54
N ILE A 194 3.07 0.82 -6.68
CA ILE A 194 3.59 2.17 -6.33
C ILE A 194 5.04 2.12 -5.84
N GLY A 195 5.39 1.13 -5.00
CA GLY A 195 6.76 0.92 -4.56
C GLY A 195 7.81 0.77 -5.66
N THR A 196 7.45 0.43 -6.91
CA THR A 196 8.41 0.40 -8.03
C THR A 196 8.83 1.80 -8.52
N ASP A 197 8.19 2.86 -8.02
CA ASP A 197 8.60 4.25 -8.20
C ASP A 197 9.75 4.62 -7.22
N VAL A 198 10.00 3.75 -6.24
CA VAL A 198 10.90 3.96 -5.11
C VAL A 198 12.07 2.97 -5.14
N VAL A 199 11.78 1.67 -5.23
CA VAL A 199 12.79 0.60 -5.23
C VAL A 199 12.79 -0.13 -6.57
N ALA A 200 13.94 -0.69 -6.95
CA ALA A 200 14.10 -1.38 -8.24
C ALA A 200 13.29 -2.69 -8.32
N THR A 201 13.16 -3.39 -7.18
CA THR A 201 12.35 -4.60 -7.05
C THR A 201 11.48 -4.45 -5.82
N THR A 202 10.15 -4.52 -5.99
CA THR A 202 9.25 -4.45 -4.83
C THR A 202 9.26 -5.77 -4.06
N PRO A 203 9.39 -5.75 -2.72
CA PRO A 203 9.39 -6.96 -1.90
C PRO A 203 8.03 -7.67 -1.85
N ILE A 204 7.03 -7.06 -2.49
CA ILE A 204 5.60 -7.35 -2.34
C ILE A 204 5.12 -8.47 -3.26
N SER A 205 5.81 -8.73 -4.37
CA SER A 205 5.41 -9.73 -5.38
C SER A 205 6.28 -10.99 -5.32
N GLU A 206 5.98 -11.91 -4.41
CA GLU A 206 6.32 -13.30 -4.68
C GLU A 206 5.46 -13.76 -5.86
N LYS A 207 6.08 -14.33 -6.90
CA LYS A 207 5.41 -14.75 -8.15
C LYS A 207 4.20 -15.70 -7.97
N ASN A 208 3.97 -16.20 -6.75
CA ASN A 208 2.98 -17.21 -6.42
C ASN A 208 2.13 -16.87 -5.18
N ASP A 209 1.92 -15.60 -4.84
CA ASP A 209 0.95 -15.24 -3.79
C ASP A 209 -0.49 -15.43 -4.29
N LEU A 210 -0.89 -16.70 -4.40
CA LEU A 210 -2.17 -17.14 -4.93
C LEU A 210 -3.33 -16.55 -4.12
N GLN A 211 -3.17 -16.40 -2.81
CA GLN A 211 -4.21 -15.82 -1.97
C GLN A 211 -4.42 -14.34 -2.28
N ALA A 212 -3.36 -13.55 -2.40
CA ALA A 212 -3.47 -12.15 -2.80
C ALA A 212 -4.08 -12.01 -4.20
N ILE A 213 -3.64 -12.83 -5.17
CA ILE A 213 -4.13 -12.80 -6.54
C ILE A 213 -5.63 -13.14 -6.61
N LEU A 214 -6.07 -14.23 -5.97
CA LEU A 214 -7.46 -14.65 -5.99
C LEU A 214 -8.38 -13.64 -5.32
N THR A 215 -7.96 -13.08 -4.18
CA THR A 215 -8.77 -12.08 -3.47
C THR A 215 -8.80 -10.74 -4.20
N LEU A 216 -7.73 -10.38 -4.92
CA LEU A 216 -7.73 -9.23 -5.82
C LEU A 216 -8.70 -9.46 -6.99
N ASP A 217 -8.67 -10.62 -7.65
CA ASP A 217 -9.56 -10.93 -8.77
C ASP A 217 -11.03 -10.87 -8.35
N GLN A 218 -11.37 -11.40 -7.17
CA GLN A 218 -12.70 -11.26 -6.56
C GLN A 218 -13.06 -9.80 -6.26
N LYS A 219 -12.13 -8.99 -5.75
CA LYS A 219 -12.35 -7.56 -5.50
C LYS A 219 -12.61 -6.82 -6.82
N MET A 220 -11.85 -7.12 -7.88
CA MET A 220 -12.05 -6.56 -9.21
C MET A 220 -13.38 -7.02 -9.84
N HIS A 221 -13.78 -8.27 -9.65
CA HIS A 221 -15.09 -8.75 -10.06
C HIS A 221 -16.23 -7.99 -9.36
N ARG A 222 -16.12 -7.72 -8.05
CA ARG A 222 -17.11 -6.90 -7.34
C ARG A 222 -17.15 -5.46 -7.85
N LEU A 223 -15.98 -4.87 -8.12
CA LEU A 223 -15.88 -3.48 -8.57
C LEU A 223 -16.38 -3.29 -10.01
N CYS A 224 -15.97 -4.19 -10.90
CA CYS A 224 -16.11 -4.03 -12.35
C CYS A 224 -17.12 -5.00 -12.97
N GLY A 225 -17.65 -5.97 -12.23
CA GLY A 225 -18.54 -7.02 -12.75
C GLY A 225 -17.83 -8.14 -13.52
N ILE A 226 -16.51 -8.08 -13.70
CA ILE A 226 -15.63 -9.16 -14.18
C ILE A 226 -14.27 -9.09 -13.47
N GLY A 227 -13.64 -10.25 -13.27
CA GLY A 227 -12.27 -10.33 -12.76
C GLY A 227 -11.22 -9.93 -13.79
N LEU A 228 -9.99 -9.67 -13.33
CA LEU A 228 -8.86 -9.36 -14.21
C LEU A 228 -8.49 -10.56 -15.09
N SER A 229 -8.58 -11.76 -14.52
CA SER A 229 -8.25 -13.01 -15.21
C SER A 229 -9.15 -13.25 -16.43
N ASP A 230 -10.44 -12.94 -16.30
CA ASP A 230 -11.41 -13.12 -17.39
C ASP A 230 -11.37 -11.97 -18.39
N PHE A 231 -11.13 -10.74 -17.92
CA PHE A 231 -10.90 -9.60 -18.81
C PHE A 231 -9.69 -9.81 -19.71
N ALA A 232 -8.58 -10.35 -19.18
CA ALA A 232 -7.39 -10.71 -19.96
C ALA A 232 -7.71 -11.72 -21.08
N LYS A 233 -8.49 -12.76 -20.79
CA LYS A 233 -8.91 -13.77 -21.78
C LYS A 233 -9.76 -13.16 -22.89
N ALA A 234 -10.71 -12.28 -22.53
CA ALA A 234 -11.57 -11.61 -23.51
C ALA A 234 -10.76 -10.74 -24.48
N GLY A 235 -9.74 -10.03 -23.99
CA GLY A 235 -8.84 -9.23 -24.83
C GLY A 235 -8.01 -10.06 -25.81
N MET A 236 -7.59 -11.27 -25.42
CA MET A 236 -6.89 -12.20 -26.33
C MET A 236 -7.79 -12.72 -27.45
N HIS A 237 -9.07 -12.97 -27.18
CA HIS A 237 -10.02 -13.46 -28.19
C HIS A 237 -10.48 -12.38 -29.17
N ALA A 238 -10.44 -11.10 -28.80
CA ALA A 238 -10.79 -9.98 -29.68
C ALA A 238 -9.66 -9.57 -30.65
N ALA A 239 -8.45 -10.12 -30.46
CA ALA A 239 -7.26 -9.82 -31.29
C ALA A 239 -7.03 -10.85 -32.43
N TYR A 240 -7.92 -11.82 -32.59
CA TYR A 240 -7.97 -12.81 -33.68
C TYR A 240 -9.22 -12.60 -34.54
#